data_AF-A0A5P0YVW9-F1
#
_entry.id   AF-A0A5P0YVW9-F1
#
_cell.length_a   1.000
_cell.length_b   1.000
_cell.length_c   1.000
_cell.angle_alpha   90.00
_cell.angle_beta   90.00
_cell.angle_gamma   90.00
#
_symmetry.space_group_name_H-M   'P 1'
#
loop_
_entity.id
_entity.type
_entity.pdbx_description
1 polymer ?
#
loop_
_entity_poly.entity_id
_entity_poly.type
_entity_poly.pdbx_seq_one_letter_code
_entity_poly.pdbx_strand_id
1 'polypeptide(L)'
;MSYPNDNNPYGAPPPGQPQQPYGQPPAGQPQQPYGYPQQPYGQQPPGYPGATPPPAMPGQVVTARVLMFVAGGLLVLGAVAMFILALVAPNLSDRDLRESGLQELGRGGLTVFAVILFVVFAGLAVFHILTAAKFGKGRSGTRVAAIIATSLNCLLAVFSLVTSFAGGGAPIVGLLWTASCVVTLVFLSMAPAAQWFNRPQY
;
A
#
# COMPACT_ATOMS: atom_id res chain seq x y z
N MET A 1 -22.41 23.04 -50.95
CA MET A 1 -21.41 22.31 -51.76
C MET A 1 -20.06 22.95 -51.52
N SER A 2 -19.10 22.13 -51.10
CA SER A 2 -17.63 22.23 -51.25
C SER A 2 -16.87 23.52 -50.90
N TYR A 3 -16.00 23.43 -49.88
CA TYR A 3 -14.75 24.19 -49.80
C TYR A 3 -13.70 23.57 -50.75
N PRO A 4 -12.79 24.38 -51.32
CA PRO A 4 -11.35 24.24 -51.01
C PRO A 4 -10.66 25.61 -50.91
N ASN A 5 -9.92 25.91 -49.84
CA ASN A 5 -8.48 25.67 -49.61
C ASN A 5 -7.50 26.47 -50.50
N ASP A 6 -6.43 26.90 -49.82
CA ASP A 6 -5.16 27.44 -50.31
C ASP A 6 -5.15 28.86 -50.89
N ASN A 7 -4.10 29.69 -50.81
CA ASN A 7 -2.83 29.78 -50.09
C ASN A 7 -2.09 30.94 -50.82
N ASN A 8 -1.24 31.68 -50.08
CA ASN A 8 -0.07 32.43 -50.59
C ASN A 8 -0.31 33.83 -51.21
N PRO A 9 0.73 34.62 -51.57
CA PRO A 9 2.13 34.71 -51.07
C PRO A 9 2.59 36.18 -50.86
N TYR A 10 3.70 36.43 -50.15
CA TYR A 10 4.42 37.73 -50.07
C TYR A 10 3.72 38.92 -49.38
N GLY A 11 4.15 39.23 -48.15
CA GLY A 11 3.87 40.53 -47.54
C GLY A 11 4.68 40.78 -46.26
N ALA A 12 5.82 41.47 -46.38
CA ALA A 12 6.58 41.99 -45.25
C ALA A 12 6.07 43.39 -44.83
N PRO A 13 6.07 43.73 -43.54
CA PRO A 13 6.09 45.14 -43.10
C PRO A 13 7.36 45.52 -42.27
N PRO A 14 7.68 46.83 -42.13
CA PRO A 14 9.05 47.39 -42.14
C PRO A 14 9.68 47.72 -40.76
N PRO A 15 10.97 48.14 -40.70
CA PRO A 15 11.75 48.38 -39.47
C PRO A 15 11.71 49.83 -38.96
N GLY A 16 11.77 50.04 -37.64
CA GLY A 16 11.91 51.35 -36.99
C GLY A 16 12.59 51.28 -35.60
N GLN A 17 13.63 52.11 -35.41
CA GLN A 17 14.53 52.26 -34.25
C GLN A 17 13.96 53.27 -33.19
N PRO A 18 14.76 53.90 -32.27
CA PRO A 18 15.47 53.43 -31.05
C PRO A 18 15.13 54.27 -29.76
N GLN A 19 15.83 53.97 -28.62
CA GLN A 19 16.09 54.77 -27.37
C GLN A 19 15.23 54.58 -26.08
N GLN A 20 15.87 54.00 -25.02
CA GLN A 20 16.18 54.48 -23.63
C GLN A 20 15.15 55.35 -22.82
N PRO A 21 15.17 55.53 -21.46
CA PRO A 21 15.94 54.93 -20.32
C PRO A 21 15.18 54.78 -18.93
N TYR A 22 15.92 54.40 -17.86
CA TYR A 22 15.75 54.72 -16.40
C TYR A 22 14.60 54.14 -15.52
N GLY A 23 14.93 53.59 -14.33
CA GLY A 23 14.10 53.69 -13.10
C GLY A 23 13.91 52.45 -12.19
N GLN A 24 14.51 52.49 -10.98
CA GLN A 24 14.27 51.70 -9.73
C GLN A 24 12.82 51.89 -9.14
N PRO A 25 12.39 51.31 -7.97
CA PRO A 25 12.65 50.04 -7.23
C PRO A 25 11.32 49.40 -6.66
N PRO A 26 11.26 48.70 -5.47
CA PRO A 26 10.63 47.39 -5.27
C PRO A 26 9.15 47.39 -4.80
N ALA A 27 8.38 46.35 -5.14
CA ALA A 27 7.03 46.13 -4.60
C ALA A 27 7.01 44.93 -3.65
N GLY A 28 7.03 45.21 -2.34
CA GLY A 28 6.56 44.28 -1.33
C GLY A 28 5.04 44.38 -1.18
N GLN A 29 4.39 43.25 -0.86
CA GLN A 29 3.14 43.06 -0.10
C GLN A 29 2.52 41.67 -0.40
N PRO A 30 1.57 41.15 0.40
CA PRO A 30 1.43 41.18 1.86
C PRO A 30 1.16 39.77 2.46
N GLN A 31 1.47 39.62 3.75
CA GLN A 31 1.07 38.46 4.57
C GLN A 31 -0.46 38.38 4.73
N GLN A 32 -1.01 37.17 4.63
CA GLN A 32 -2.35 36.82 5.10
C GLN A 32 -2.29 35.52 5.94
N PRO A 33 -3.01 35.43 7.07
CA PRO A 33 -2.78 34.44 8.11
C PRO A 33 -3.85 33.34 8.10
N TYR A 34 -3.46 32.07 8.03
CA TYR A 34 -4.36 30.97 8.38
C TYR A 34 -3.59 29.80 8.96
N GLY A 35 -3.88 29.51 10.23
CA GLY A 35 -3.23 28.49 11.03
C GLY A 35 -3.52 27.09 10.50
N TYR A 36 -2.46 26.41 10.08
CA TYR A 36 -2.40 24.96 9.99
C TYR A 36 -1.38 24.48 11.03
N PRO A 37 -1.65 23.40 11.76
CA PRO A 37 -0.69 22.87 12.73
C PRO A 37 0.59 22.46 11.99
N GLN A 38 1.67 23.19 12.28
CA GLN A 38 3.01 22.86 11.84
C GLN A 38 3.39 21.48 12.40
N GLN A 39 3.63 20.52 11.50
CA GLN A 39 4.43 19.36 11.88
C GLN A 39 5.90 19.77 12.03
N PRO A 40 6.67 19.13 12.94
CA PRO A 40 8.04 19.51 13.23
C PRO A 40 8.91 19.33 11.98
N TYR A 41 9.25 20.45 11.34
CA TYR A 41 10.26 20.52 10.29
C TYR A 41 11.60 20.13 10.91
N GLY A 42 12.11 18.95 10.53
CA GLY A 42 13.52 18.63 10.70
C GLY A 42 14.36 19.71 10.02
N GLN A 43 15.40 20.17 10.71
CA GLN A 43 16.28 21.24 10.26
C GLN A 43 16.75 21.00 8.82
N GLN A 44 16.35 21.89 7.93
CA GLN A 44 16.77 21.90 6.54
C GLN A 44 18.16 22.57 6.46
N PRO A 45 19.20 21.87 5.97
CA PRO A 45 20.51 22.49 5.74
C PRO A 45 20.38 23.62 4.69
N PRO A 46 21.21 24.69 4.76
CA PRO A 46 21.21 25.75 3.74
C PRO A 46 21.60 25.19 2.36
N GLY A 47 20.59 24.89 1.55
CA GLY A 47 20.74 24.21 0.26
C GLY A 47 20.59 25.17 -0.91
N TYR A 48 21.57 25.10 -1.80
CA TYR A 48 21.66 25.69 -3.15
C TYR A 48 20.31 25.97 -3.85
N PRO A 49 20.11 27.15 -4.47
CA PRO A 49 18.94 27.43 -5.30
C PRO A 49 18.94 26.51 -6.52
N GLY A 50 18.00 25.55 -6.59
CA GLY A 50 17.76 24.73 -7.78
C GLY A 50 17.68 23.22 -7.57
N ALA A 51 18.04 22.71 -6.39
CA ALA A 51 17.86 21.28 -6.09
C ALA A 51 16.47 21.04 -5.48
N THR A 52 15.50 20.65 -6.30
CA THR A 52 14.20 20.16 -5.80
C THR A 52 14.47 18.89 -4.97
N PRO A 53 14.12 18.83 -3.68
CA PRO A 53 14.35 17.64 -2.87
C PRO A 53 13.62 16.43 -3.47
N PRO A 54 14.20 15.23 -3.38
CA PRO A 54 13.56 14.03 -3.90
C PRO A 54 12.16 13.86 -3.27
N PRO A 55 11.15 13.44 -4.05
CA PRO A 55 9.80 13.32 -3.53
C PRO A 55 9.75 12.34 -2.35
N ALA A 56 9.13 12.77 -1.25
CA ALA A 56 8.91 11.95 -0.07
C ALA A 56 7.71 11.01 -0.27
N MET A 57 7.76 9.83 0.35
CA MET A 57 6.66 8.87 0.28
C MET A 57 5.41 9.44 0.98
N PRO A 58 4.24 9.49 0.33
CA PRO A 58 3.02 9.97 0.96
C PRO A 58 2.67 9.16 2.21
N GLY A 59 2.19 9.83 3.26
CA GLY A 59 1.89 9.19 4.55
C GLY A 59 0.95 7.98 4.44
N GLN A 60 -0.05 8.04 3.55
CA GLN A 60 -0.96 6.91 3.28
C GLN A 60 -0.23 5.67 2.75
N VAL A 61 0.78 5.86 1.88
CA VAL A 61 1.59 4.78 1.32
C VAL A 61 2.50 4.20 2.41
N VAL A 62 3.04 5.05 3.29
CA VAL A 62 3.80 4.61 4.48
C VAL A 62 2.91 3.78 5.40
N THR A 63 1.69 4.24 5.69
CA THR A 63 0.75 3.49 6.53
C THR A 63 0.38 2.16 5.90
N ALA A 64 0.04 2.12 4.60
CA ALA A 64 -0.23 0.87 3.89
C ALA A 64 0.98 -0.08 3.95
N ARG A 65 2.21 0.44 3.82
CA ARG A 65 3.44 -0.34 3.95
C ARG A 65 3.55 -0.99 5.33
N VAL A 66 3.31 -0.22 6.39
CA VAL A 66 3.38 -0.71 7.78
C VAL A 66 2.29 -1.75 8.03
N LEU A 67 1.06 -1.50 7.60
CA LEU A 67 -0.04 -2.46 7.75
C LEU A 67 0.25 -3.77 7.02
N MET A 68 0.87 -3.73 5.83
CA MET A 68 1.33 -4.94 5.15
C MET A 68 2.42 -5.69 5.92
N PHE A 69 3.36 -5.00 6.58
CA PHE A 69 4.34 -5.68 7.45
C PHE A 69 3.70 -6.31 8.67
N VAL A 70 2.73 -5.63 9.30
CA VAL A 70 1.98 -6.16 10.44
C VAL A 70 1.19 -7.40 10.02
N ALA A 71 0.45 -7.31 8.91
CA ALA A 71 -0.28 -8.46 8.35
C ALA A 71 0.67 -9.61 8.00
N GLY A 72 1.81 -9.32 7.35
CA GLY A 72 2.83 -10.31 7.04
C GLY A 72 3.40 -10.99 8.28
N GLY A 73 3.73 -10.22 9.33
CA GLY A 73 4.23 -10.76 10.60
C GLY A 73 3.21 -11.65 11.31
N LEU A 74 1.94 -11.24 11.33
CA LEU A 74 0.86 -12.04 11.90
C LEU A 74 0.59 -13.32 11.08
N LEU A 75 0.72 -13.26 9.75
CA LEU A 75 0.68 -14.44 8.88
C LEU A 75 1.86 -15.38 9.14
N VAL A 76 3.06 -14.87 9.43
CA VAL A 76 4.19 -15.71 9.88
C VAL A 76 3.83 -16.44 11.17
N LEU A 77 3.27 -15.74 12.16
CA LEU A 77 2.85 -16.38 13.42
C LEU A 77 1.79 -17.46 13.18
N GLY A 78 0.80 -17.18 12.33
CA GLY A 78 -0.18 -18.17 11.91
C GLY A 78 0.47 -19.38 11.22
N ALA A 79 1.44 -19.14 10.33
CA ALA A 79 2.16 -20.21 9.66
C ALA A 79 2.93 -21.08 10.66
N VAL A 80 3.65 -20.48 11.62
CA VAL A 80 4.36 -21.20 12.68
C VAL A 80 3.40 -22.04 13.52
N ALA A 81 2.23 -21.49 13.89
CA ALA A 81 1.21 -22.24 14.62
C ALA A 81 0.71 -23.46 13.83
N MET A 82 0.42 -23.30 12.54
CA MET A 82 0.00 -24.40 11.66
C MET A 82 1.12 -25.43 11.45
N PHE A 83 2.37 -24.98 11.38
CA PHE A 83 3.52 -25.87 11.29
C PHE A 83 3.66 -26.73 12.55
N ILE A 84 3.55 -26.13 13.74
CA ILE A 84 3.58 -26.87 15.02
C ILE A 84 2.41 -27.87 15.07
N LEU A 85 1.20 -27.45 14.66
CA LEU A 85 0.04 -28.34 14.60
C LEU A 85 0.30 -29.54 13.69
N ALA A 86 0.89 -29.33 12.51
CA ALA A 86 1.24 -30.41 11.59
C ALA A 86 2.23 -31.42 12.20
N LEU A 87 3.17 -30.96 13.04
CA LEU A 87 4.13 -31.83 13.72
C LEU A 87 3.49 -32.65 14.87
N VAL A 88 2.52 -32.06 15.57
CA VAL A 88 1.87 -32.70 16.73
C VAL A 88 0.69 -33.58 16.32
N ALA A 89 -0.03 -33.24 15.24
CA ALA A 89 -1.25 -33.93 14.81
C ALA A 89 -1.14 -35.47 14.68
N PRO A 90 -0.03 -36.06 14.18
CA PRO A 90 0.12 -37.52 14.12
C PRO A 90 0.15 -38.20 15.50
N ASN A 91 0.55 -37.47 16.54
CA ASN A 91 0.74 -37.97 17.90
C ASN A 91 -0.46 -37.72 18.83
N LEU A 92 -1.51 -37.05 18.34
CA LEU A 92 -2.73 -36.82 19.11
C LEU A 92 -3.46 -38.13 19.37
N SER A 93 -4.01 -38.27 20.57
CA SER A 93 -4.88 -39.41 20.90
C SER A 93 -6.29 -39.23 20.32
N ASP A 94 -7.04 -40.32 20.23
CA ASP A 94 -8.45 -40.25 19.78
C ASP A 94 -9.32 -39.48 20.77
N ARG A 95 -8.89 -39.44 22.04
CA ARG A 95 -9.50 -38.59 23.07
C ARG A 95 -9.27 -37.11 22.76
N ASP A 96 -8.04 -36.71 22.43
CA ASP A 96 -7.72 -35.31 22.10
C ASP A 96 -8.52 -34.83 20.89
N LEU A 97 -8.64 -35.67 19.85
CA LEU A 97 -9.41 -35.35 18.65
C LEU A 97 -10.91 -35.23 18.93
N ARG A 98 -11.44 -36.03 19.87
CA ARG A 98 -12.84 -35.93 20.31
C ARG A 98 -13.09 -34.67 21.12
N GLU A 99 -12.21 -34.38 22.07
CA GLU A 99 -12.31 -33.17 22.91
C GLU A 99 -12.16 -31.90 22.08
N SER A 100 -11.36 -31.92 21.01
CA SER A 100 -11.23 -30.78 20.07
C SER A 100 -12.35 -30.71 19.02
N GLY A 101 -13.24 -31.72 18.94
CA GLY A 101 -14.27 -31.83 17.90
C GLY A 101 -13.73 -32.07 16.49
N LEU A 102 -12.49 -32.54 16.35
CA LEU A 102 -11.81 -32.76 15.06
C LEU A 102 -11.73 -34.25 14.69
N GLN A 103 -12.48 -35.11 15.37
CA GLN A 103 -12.52 -36.56 15.16
C GLN A 103 -12.82 -36.97 13.70
N GLU A 104 -13.65 -36.19 12.99
CA GLU A 104 -14.04 -36.46 11.59
C GLU A 104 -12.88 -36.26 10.60
N LEU A 105 -11.91 -35.39 10.93
CA LEU A 105 -10.70 -35.20 10.13
C LEU A 105 -9.70 -36.34 10.34
N GLY A 106 -9.69 -36.92 11.54
CA GLY A 106 -8.65 -37.83 11.99
C GLY A 106 -7.25 -37.19 12.01
N ARG A 107 -6.25 -37.95 12.46
CA ARG A 107 -4.86 -37.47 12.57
C ARG A 107 -4.26 -37.11 11.20
N GLY A 108 -4.50 -37.97 10.22
CA GLY A 108 -4.02 -37.78 8.85
C GLY A 108 -4.62 -36.54 8.18
N GLY A 109 -5.95 -36.40 8.24
CA GLY A 109 -6.64 -35.23 7.67
C GLY A 109 -6.25 -33.93 8.36
N LEU A 110 -6.12 -33.93 9.69
CA LEU A 110 -5.66 -32.75 10.44
C LEU A 110 -4.23 -32.36 10.06
N THR A 111 -3.33 -33.34 9.89
CA THR A 111 -1.94 -33.10 9.46
C THR A 111 -1.91 -32.46 8.08
N VAL A 112 -2.62 -33.03 7.10
CA VAL A 112 -2.68 -32.50 5.73
C VAL A 112 -3.28 -31.09 5.71
N PHE A 113 -4.36 -30.88 6.45
CA PHE A 113 -5.00 -29.57 6.59
C PHE A 113 -4.03 -28.52 7.16
N ALA A 114 -3.33 -28.85 8.25
CA ALA A 114 -2.36 -27.97 8.87
C ALA A 114 -1.20 -27.63 7.93
N VAL A 115 -0.69 -28.61 7.16
CA VAL A 115 0.37 -28.37 6.15
C VAL A 115 -0.11 -27.44 5.05
N ILE A 116 -1.34 -27.62 4.55
CA ILE A 116 -1.91 -26.74 3.51
C ILE A 116 -2.00 -25.29 4.03
N LEU A 117 -2.55 -25.09 5.23
CA LEU A 117 -2.65 -23.76 5.81
C LEU A 117 -1.28 -23.14 6.13
N PHE A 118 -0.31 -23.95 6.55
CA PHE A 118 1.08 -23.49 6.71
C PHE A 118 1.63 -22.91 5.41
N VAL A 119 1.49 -23.63 4.29
CA VAL A 119 1.98 -23.16 2.98
C VAL A 119 1.26 -21.89 2.55
N VAL A 120 -0.07 -21.82 2.73
CA VAL A 120 -0.86 -20.63 2.38
C VAL A 120 -0.44 -19.41 3.22
N PHE A 121 -0.35 -19.55 4.54
CA PHE A 121 0.04 -18.45 5.43
C PHE A 121 1.49 -18.04 5.22
N ALA A 122 2.42 -18.99 5.09
CA ALA A 122 3.83 -18.69 4.81
C ALA A 122 3.99 -17.97 3.46
N GLY A 123 3.31 -18.46 2.41
CA GLY A 123 3.34 -17.85 1.08
C GLY A 123 2.78 -16.43 1.09
N LEU A 124 1.62 -16.21 1.73
CA LEU A 124 1.05 -14.87 1.87
C LEU A 124 1.92 -13.96 2.74
N ALA A 125 2.53 -14.46 3.81
CA ALA A 125 3.43 -13.70 4.66
C ALA A 125 4.64 -13.18 3.86
N VAL A 126 5.31 -14.08 3.13
CA VAL A 126 6.43 -13.73 2.25
C VAL A 126 5.97 -12.72 1.21
N PHE A 127 4.81 -12.94 0.58
CA PHE A 127 4.30 -12.03 -0.44
C PHE A 127 4.04 -10.61 0.13
N HIS A 128 3.49 -10.49 1.34
CA HIS A 128 3.29 -9.22 2.00
C HIS A 128 4.60 -8.52 2.33
N ILE A 129 5.52 -9.22 3.01
CA ILE A 129 6.79 -8.66 3.49
C ILE A 129 7.66 -8.21 2.31
N LEU A 130 7.80 -9.04 1.27
CA LEU A 130 8.60 -8.71 0.10
C LEU A 130 8.02 -7.51 -0.68
N THR A 131 6.70 -7.45 -0.79
CA THR A 131 6.04 -6.35 -1.50
C THR A 131 6.16 -5.05 -0.70
N ALA A 132 5.91 -5.09 0.61
CA ALA A 132 6.06 -3.94 1.51
C ALA A 132 7.52 -3.43 1.58
N ALA A 133 8.52 -4.33 1.56
CA ALA A 133 9.92 -3.96 1.50
C ALA A 133 10.25 -3.14 0.24
N LYS A 134 9.57 -3.42 -0.88
CA LYS A 134 9.78 -2.72 -2.15
C LYS A 134 9.11 -1.35 -2.24
N PHE A 135 8.24 -0.92 -1.31
CA PHE A 135 7.50 0.36 -1.44
C PHE A 135 8.41 1.59 -1.62
N GLY A 136 9.61 1.56 -1.03
CA GLY A 136 10.58 2.66 -1.14
C GLY A 136 11.12 2.88 -2.56
N LYS A 137 11.31 1.81 -3.33
CA LYS A 137 11.90 1.84 -4.69
C LYS A 137 10.93 1.33 -5.78
N GLY A 138 9.76 0.89 -5.38
CA GLY A 138 8.79 0.21 -6.21
C GLY A 138 8.13 1.13 -7.24
N ARG A 139 7.77 0.53 -8.36
CA ARG A 139 6.99 1.14 -9.46
C ARG A 139 5.53 0.70 -9.39
N SER A 140 4.75 1.02 -10.42
CA SER A 140 3.35 0.57 -10.59
C SER A 140 3.15 -0.92 -10.32
N GLY A 141 4.09 -1.78 -10.75
CA GLY A 141 4.04 -3.23 -10.48
C GLY A 141 4.05 -3.58 -8.98
N THR A 142 4.78 -2.83 -8.14
CA THR A 142 4.78 -3.03 -6.68
C THR A 142 3.43 -2.68 -6.07
N ARG A 143 2.79 -1.62 -6.56
CA ARG A 143 1.43 -1.24 -6.13
C ARG A 143 0.42 -2.31 -6.47
N VAL A 144 0.45 -2.81 -7.72
CA VAL A 144 -0.46 -3.87 -8.17
C VAL A 144 -0.24 -5.15 -7.36
N ALA A 145 1.02 -5.56 -7.17
CA ALA A 145 1.35 -6.70 -6.31
C ALA A 145 0.83 -6.51 -4.87
N ALA A 146 0.91 -5.29 -4.33
CA ALA A 146 0.41 -4.99 -2.99
C ALA A 146 -1.12 -5.13 -2.92
N ILE A 147 -1.83 -4.61 -3.91
CA ILE A 147 -3.28 -4.76 -4.02
C ILE A 147 -3.66 -6.23 -4.10
N ILE A 148 -2.98 -7.03 -4.91
CA ILE A 148 -3.24 -8.48 -5.02
C ILE A 148 -2.99 -9.18 -3.68
N ALA A 149 -1.84 -8.94 -3.05
CA ALA A 149 -1.48 -9.53 -1.76
C ALA A 149 -2.53 -9.20 -0.68
N THR A 150 -2.90 -7.92 -0.55
CA THR A 150 -3.89 -7.48 0.43
C THR A 150 -5.29 -7.99 0.09
N SER A 151 -5.65 -8.12 -1.19
CA SER A 151 -6.94 -8.68 -1.60
C SER A 151 -7.06 -10.15 -1.18
N LEU A 152 -6.02 -10.95 -1.41
CA LEU A 152 -5.98 -12.34 -0.94
C LEU A 152 -6.07 -12.44 0.59
N ASN A 153 -5.34 -11.57 1.32
CA ASN A 153 -5.45 -11.51 2.77
C ASN A 153 -6.86 -11.09 3.25
N CYS A 154 -7.52 -10.20 2.50
CA CYS A 154 -8.88 -9.77 2.78
C CYS A 154 -9.89 -10.92 2.63
N LEU A 155 -9.69 -11.83 1.68
CA LEU A 155 -10.55 -13.02 1.56
C LEU A 155 -10.43 -13.92 2.80
N LEU A 156 -9.21 -14.16 3.28
CA LEU A 156 -8.97 -14.91 4.52
C LEU A 156 -9.58 -14.18 5.74
N ALA A 157 -9.45 -12.85 5.78
CA ALA A 157 -10.00 -12.00 6.83
C ALA A 157 -11.52 -12.14 6.93
N VAL A 158 -12.21 -11.98 5.80
CA VAL A 158 -13.66 -12.06 5.71
C VAL A 158 -14.14 -13.47 6.03
N PHE A 159 -13.46 -14.50 5.53
CA PHE A 159 -13.78 -15.88 5.88
C PHE A 159 -13.67 -16.14 7.39
N SER A 160 -12.59 -15.67 8.02
CA SER A 160 -12.40 -15.76 9.48
C SER A 160 -13.48 -14.99 10.25
N LEU A 161 -13.90 -13.81 9.76
CA LEU A 161 -14.96 -13.02 10.36
C LEU A 161 -16.32 -13.75 10.28
N VAL A 162 -16.70 -14.25 9.11
CA VAL A 162 -17.97 -14.97 8.89
C VAL A 162 -18.04 -16.23 9.75
N THR A 163 -16.96 -17.00 9.81
CA THR A 163 -16.88 -18.21 10.66
C THR A 163 -16.92 -17.88 12.14
N SER A 164 -16.37 -16.75 12.57
CA SER A 164 -16.45 -16.30 13.97
C SER A 164 -17.89 -16.03 14.42
N PHE A 165 -18.73 -15.45 13.53
CA PHE A 165 -20.16 -15.25 13.82
C PHE A 165 -20.94 -16.56 13.90
N ALA A 166 -20.57 -17.56 13.08
CA ALA A 166 -21.23 -18.86 13.09
C ALA A 166 -20.81 -19.75 14.29
N GLY A 167 -19.56 -19.64 14.74
CA GLY A 167 -18.98 -20.51 15.77
C GLY A 167 -19.07 -19.99 17.21
N GLY A 168 -19.78 -18.88 17.47
CA GLY A 168 -19.88 -18.29 18.82
C GLY A 168 -18.59 -17.63 19.33
N GLY A 169 -17.62 -17.36 18.46
CA GLY A 169 -16.37 -16.69 18.80
C GLY A 169 -16.54 -15.19 18.98
N ALA A 170 -15.53 -14.51 19.53
CA ALA A 170 -15.50 -13.05 19.63
C ALA A 170 -15.19 -12.43 18.24
N PRO A 171 -16.17 -11.82 17.55
CA PRO A 171 -15.99 -11.38 16.16
C PRO A 171 -15.03 -10.18 16.05
N ILE A 172 -14.68 -9.55 17.17
CA ILE A 172 -13.80 -8.38 17.24
C ILE A 172 -12.46 -8.63 16.54
N VAL A 173 -11.84 -9.80 16.74
CA VAL A 173 -10.54 -10.09 16.12
C VAL A 173 -10.67 -10.15 14.60
N GLY A 174 -11.66 -10.89 14.09
CA GLY A 174 -11.95 -10.97 12.65
C GLY A 174 -12.35 -9.62 12.06
N LEU A 175 -13.07 -8.79 12.82
CA LEU A 175 -13.52 -7.47 12.41
C LEU A 175 -12.33 -6.51 12.26
N LEU A 176 -11.47 -6.45 13.28
CA LEU A 176 -10.27 -5.62 13.27
C LEU A 176 -9.31 -6.05 12.16
N TRP A 177 -9.13 -7.35 11.98
CA TRP A 177 -8.30 -7.89 10.91
C TRP A 177 -8.87 -7.52 9.52
N THR A 178 -10.18 -7.68 9.31
CA THR A 178 -10.85 -7.29 8.06
C THR A 178 -10.75 -5.79 7.80
N ALA A 179 -11.02 -4.96 8.82
CA ALA A 179 -10.90 -3.52 8.73
C ALA A 179 -9.49 -3.08 8.32
N SER A 180 -8.44 -3.71 8.89
CA SER A 180 -7.05 -3.41 8.53
C SER A 180 -6.75 -3.71 7.05
N CYS A 181 -7.32 -4.79 6.50
CA CYS A 181 -7.19 -5.13 5.08
C CYS A 181 -7.87 -4.11 4.18
N VAL A 182 -9.10 -3.70 4.55
CA VAL A 182 -9.88 -2.70 3.80
C VAL A 182 -9.16 -1.35 3.79
N VAL A 183 -8.67 -0.87 4.94
CA VAL A 183 -7.92 0.38 5.03
C VAL A 183 -6.66 0.33 4.16
N THR A 184 -5.94 -0.78 4.18
CA THR A 184 -4.73 -0.97 3.35
C THR A 184 -5.09 -0.90 1.85
N LEU A 185 -6.15 -1.57 1.41
CA LEU A 185 -6.63 -1.53 0.02
C LEU A 185 -7.05 -0.12 -0.40
N VAL A 186 -7.76 0.61 0.46
CA VAL A 186 -8.20 1.98 0.20
C VAL A 186 -6.99 2.89 0.01
N PHE A 187 -6.00 2.84 0.93
CA PHE A 187 -4.80 3.66 0.81
C PHE A 187 -3.98 3.34 -0.44
N LEU A 188 -3.90 2.07 -0.84
CA LEU A 188 -3.26 1.68 -2.10
C LEU A 188 -4.05 2.14 -3.33
N SER A 189 -5.36 2.29 -3.22
CA SER A 189 -6.25 2.68 -4.33
C SER A 189 -6.32 4.19 -4.56
N MET A 190 -5.89 5.00 -3.60
CA MET A 190 -5.94 6.47 -3.68
C MET A 190 -4.91 7.07 -4.65
N ALA A 191 -5.20 8.30 -5.11
CA ALA A 191 -4.35 9.04 -6.06
C ALA A 191 -2.90 9.26 -5.58
N PRO A 192 -2.61 9.58 -4.30
CA PRO A 192 -1.24 9.74 -3.83
C PRO A 192 -0.40 8.47 -3.98
N ALA A 193 -1.01 7.30 -3.79
CA ALA A 193 -0.33 6.02 -4.03
C ALA A 193 -0.01 5.86 -5.52
N ALA A 194 -0.97 6.13 -6.42
CA ALA A 194 -0.72 6.07 -7.86
C ALA A 194 0.42 7.01 -8.29
N GLN A 195 0.42 8.25 -7.81
CA GLN A 195 1.48 9.23 -8.09
C GLN A 195 2.83 8.76 -7.57
N TRP A 196 2.90 8.26 -6.34
CA TRP A 196 4.13 7.72 -5.77
C TRP A 196 4.69 6.62 -6.66
N PHE A 197 3.91 5.58 -6.96
CA PHE A 197 4.40 4.42 -7.71
C PHE A 197 4.63 4.69 -9.21
N ASN A 198 4.12 5.80 -9.75
CA ASN A 198 4.34 6.23 -11.14
C ASN A 198 5.42 7.32 -11.28
N ARG A 199 6.06 7.74 -10.18
CA ARG A 199 7.07 8.80 -10.20
C ARG A 199 8.25 8.45 -11.12
N PRO A 200 8.84 9.44 -11.82
CA PRO A 200 10.11 9.25 -12.52
C PRO A 200 11.20 8.76 -11.55
N GLN A 201 12.03 7.84 -12.01
CA GLN A 201 13.23 7.39 -11.31
C GLN A 201 14.40 7.73 -12.21
N TYR A 202 15.34 8.53 -11.71
CA TYR A 202 16.56 8.95 -12.40
C TYR A 202 17.74 8.16 -11.84
#